data_AF-A0A6G3XZ87-F1
#
_entry.id   AF-A0A6G3XZ87-F1
#
_cell.length_a   1.000
_cell.length_b   1.000
_cell.length_c   1.000
_cell.angle_alpha   90.00
_cell.angle_beta   90.00
_cell.angle_gamma   90.00
#
_symmetry.space_group_name_H-M   'P 1'
#
loop_
_entity.id
_entity.type
_entity.pdbx_description
1 polymer ?
#
loop_
_entity_poly.entity_id
_entity_poly.type
_entity_poly.pdbx_seq_one_letter_code
_entity_poly.pdbx_strand_id
1 'polypeptide(L)' 'MTVEVKDVPEGKRYEARVDGETEVAGFADYLRTAELIAFLHTEVSPAYEGRGVGSALARTSLDEARAAGLR' A
#
# COMPACT_ATOMS: atom_id res chain seq x y z
N MET A 1 2.49 -4.27 -17.27
CA MET A 1 2.18 -3.26 -16.25
C MET A 1 2.52 -3.86 -14.91
N THR A 2 3.50 -3.26 -14.23
CA THR A 2 3.99 -3.69 -12.92
C THR A 2 3.57 -2.67 -11.88
N VAL A 3 3.03 -3.12 -10.75
CA VAL A 3 2.72 -2.26 -9.61
C VAL A 3 3.70 -2.59 -8.49
N GLU A 4 4.57 -1.64 -8.16
CA GLU A 4 5.47 -1.73 -7.02
C GLU A 4 4.82 -1.09 -5.79
N VAL A 5 4.71 -1.85 -4.70
CA VAL A 5 4.19 -1.35 -3.42
C VAL A 5 5.33 -1.32 -2.41
N LYS A 6 5.47 -0.22 -1.68
CA LYS A 6 6.51 -0.03 -0.66
C LYS A 6 5.90 0.54 0.62
N ASP A 7 6.31 0.03 1.77
CA ASP A 7 6.02 0.65 3.06
C ASP A 7 6.81 1.97 3.20
N VAL A 8 6.12 3.03 3.64
CA VAL A 8 6.69 4.35 3.94
C VAL A 8 6.33 4.70 5.39
N PRO A 9 7.10 4.20 6.38
CA PRO A 9 6.78 4.34 7.80
C PRO A 9 6.68 5.79 8.28
N GLU A 10 7.48 6.69 7.70
CA GLU A 10 7.45 8.13 7.99
C GLU A 10 6.10 8.75 7.58
N GLY A 11 5.50 8.22 6.51
CA GLY A 11 4.19 8.62 6.00
C GLY A 11 3.02 7.80 6.57
N LYS A 12 3.30 6.80 7.41
CA LYS A 12 2.33 5.82 7.96
C LYS A 12 1.43 5.21 6.89
N ARG A 13 2.02 4.88 5.74
CA ARG A 13 1.28 4.38 4.57
C ARG A 13 2.11 3.45 3.73
N TYR A 14 1.43 2.60 2.98
CA TYR A 14 2.02 1.94 1.82
C TYR A 14 1.77 2.81 0.59
N GLU A 15 2.76 2.93 -0.30
CA GLU A 15 2.64 3.65 -1.56
C GLU A 15 2.82 2.70 -2.74
N ALA A 16 1.96 2.83 -3.75
CA ALA A 16 2.04 2.11 -5.01
C ALA A 16 2.53 3.02 -6.13
N ARG A 17 3.45 2.50 -6.94
CA ARG A 17 3.96 3.13 -8.17
C ARG A 17 3.75 2.17 -9.34
N VAL A 18 3.39 2.69 -10.50
CA VAL A 18 3.12 1.89 -11.70
C VAL A 18 4.28 2.07 -12.67
N ASP A 19 4.76 0.96 -13.26
CA ASP A 19 5.75 0.96 -14.33
C ASP A 19 7.02 1.79 -14.06
N GLY A 20 7.43 1.89 -12.79
CA GLY A 20 8.62 2.64 -12.35
C GLY A 20 8.44 4.16 -12.30
N GLU A 21 7.21 4.66 -12.46
CA GLU A 21 6.90 6.09 -12.36
C GLU A 21 7.24 6.65 -10.97
N THR A 22 7.69 7.91 -10.91
CA THR A 22 8.02 8.56 -9.64
C THR A 22 6.78 8.96 -8.85
N GLU A 23 5.67 9.20 -9.54
CA GLU A 23 4.40 9.58 -8.94
C GLU A 23 3.73 8.41 -8.23
N VAL A 24 3.13 8.70 -7.07
CA VAL A 24 2.36 7.71 -6.32
C VAL A 24 1.02 7.51 -7.00
N ALA A 25 0.80 6.31 -7.54
CA ALA A 25 -0.43 5.91 -8.20
C ALA A 25 -1.57 5.64 -7.20
N GLY A 26 -1.23 5.28 -5.97
CA GLY A 26 -2.17 5.09 -4.87
C GLY A 26 -1.46 4.81 -3.56
N PHE A 27 -2.18 4.88 -2.45
CA PHE A 27 -1.63 4.60 -1.12
C PHE A 27 -2.65 3.93 -0.21
N ALA A 28 -2.15 3.27 0.84
CA ALA A 28 -2.94 2.71 1.92
C ALA A 28 -2.40 3.20 3.27
N ASP A 29 -3.12 4.11 3.92
CA ASP A 29 -2.78 4.64 5.24
C ASP A 29 -3.01 3.58 6.33
N TYR A 30 -2.17 3.60 7.36
CA TYR A 30 -2.28 2.70 8.50
C TYR A 30 -1.95 3.36 9.84
N LEU A 31 -2.41 2.69 10.90
CA LEU A 31 -1.83 2.81 12.24
C LEU A 31 -1.15 1.50 12.60
N ARG A 32 0.06 1.57 13.15
CA ARG A 32 0.87 0.40 13.50
C ARG A 32 1.38 0.52 14.92
N THR A 33 1.26 -0.57 15.67
CA THR A 33 1.91 -0.79 16.97
C THR A 33 2.91 -1.94 16.85
N ALA A 34 3.49 -2.38 17.96
CA ALA A 34 4.34 -3.56 17.98
C ALA A 34 3.57 -4.87 17.67
N GLU A 35 2.23 -4.89 17.79
CA GLU A 35 1.42 -6.11 17.75
C GLU A 35 0.34 -6.10 16.66
N LEU A 36 -0.07 -4.91 16.20
CA LEU A 36 -1.24 -4.70 15.35
C LEU A 36 -0.92 -3.72 14.22
N ILE A 37 -1.53 -3.95 13.06
CA ILE A 37 -1.65 -2.93 12.02
C ILE A 37 -3.12 -2.76 11.59
N ALA A 38 -3.60 -1.52 11.60
CA ALA A 38 -4.93 -1.16 11.13
C ALA A 38 -4.83 -0.32 9.86
N PHE A 39 -5.28 -0.86 8.73
CA PHE A 39 -5.41 -0.13 7.47
C PHE A 39 -6.67 0.74 7.50
N LEU A 40 -6.50 2.05 7.41
CA LEU A 40 -7.57 3.02 7.66
C LEU A 40 -8.23 3.52 6.38
N HIS A 41 -7.42 3.86 5.39
CA HIS A 41 -7.86 4.46 4.14
C HIS A 41 -7.02 3.92 3.00
N THR A 42 -7.63 3.69 1.84
CA THR A 42 -6.92 3.29 0.62
C THR A 42 -7.46 4.13 -0.52
N GLU A 43 -6.55 4.74 -1.27
CA GLU A 43 -6.88 5.61 -2.38
C GLU A 43 -6.02 5.27 -3.59
N VAL A 44 -6.64 5.31 -4.76
CA VAL A 44 -5.96 5.19 -6.06
C VAL A 44 -6.29 6.45 -6.83
N SER A 45 -5.27 7.11 -7.37
CA SER A 45 -5.49 8.31 -8.17
C SER A 45 -6.31 7.97 -9.41
N PRO A 46 -7.26 8.83 -9.84
CA PRO A 46 -8.16 8.56 -10.97
C PRO A 46 -7.45 8.15 -12.27
N ALA A 47 -6.23 8.66 -12.50
CA ALA A 47 -5.42 8.32 -13.67
C ALA A 47 -5.02 6.83 -13.73
N TYR A 48 -5.01 6.16 -12.58
CA TYR A 48 -4.55 4.77 -12.40
C TYR A 48 -5.67 3.81 -12.02
N GLU A 49 -6.93 4.25 -12.04
CA GLU A 49 -8.09 3.37 -11.81
C GLU A 49 -8.18 2.26 -12.87
N GLY A 50 -8.74 1.12 -12.49
CA GLY A 50 -8.85 -0.06 -13.37
C GLY A 50 -7.52 -0.78 -13.65
N ARG A 51 -6.39 -0.26 -13.14
CA ARG A 51 -5.04 -0.83 -13.33
C ARG A 51 -4.61 -1.75 -12.18
N GLY A 52 -5.53 -2.25 -11.35
CA GLY A 52 -5.20 -3.20 -10.28
C GLY A 52 -4.34 -2.65 -9.12
N VAL A 53 -4.12 -1.32 -9.05
CA VAL A 53 -3.30 -0.67 -8.00
C VAL A 53 -3.84 -0.95 -6.60
N GLY A 54 -5.15 -0.81 -6.38
CA GLY A 54 -5.78 -1.08 -5.08
C GLY A 54 -5.61 -2.53 -4.63
N SER A 55 -5.73 -3.48 -5.56
CA SER A 55 -5.51 -4.90 -5.28
C SER A 55 -4.05 -5.19 -4.90
N ALA A 56 -3.09 -4.53 -5.57
CA ALA A 56 -1.68 -4.64 -5.22
C ALA A 56 -1.40 -4.08 -3.83
N LEU A 57 -1.94 -2.88 -3.50
CA LEU A 57 -1.83 -2.28 -2.17
C LEU A 57 -2.33 -3.23 -1.09
N ALA A 58 -3.57 -3.73 -1.21
CA ALA A 58 -4.17 -4.61 -0.22
C ALA A 58 -3.41 -5.94 -0.09
N ARG A 59 -3.02 -6.55 -1.21
CA ARG A 59 -2.30 -7.82 -1.18
C ARG A 59 -0.95 -7.68 -0.50
N THR A 60 -0.12 -6.75 -0.97
CA THR A 60 1.24 -6.59 -0.44
C THR A 60 1.21 -6.20 1.03
N SER A 61 0.36 -5.23 1.40
CA SER A 61 0.33 -4.75 2.79
C SER A 61 -0.17 -5.81 3.78
N LEU A 62 -1.16 -6.63 3.39
CA LEU A 62 -1.64 -7.74 4.22
C LEU A 62 -0.64 -8.90 4.28
N ASP A 63 0.04 -9.22 3.17
CA ASP A 63 1.06 -10.27 3.14
C ASP A 63 2.26 -9.88 4.03
N GLU A 64 2.70 -8.61 3.99
CA GLU A 64 3.76 -8.09 4.86
C GLU A 64 3.33 -8.04 6.33
N ALA A 65 2.10 -7.59 6.63
CA ALA A 65 1.56 -7.62 7.99
C ALA A 65 1.58 -9.04 8.57
N ARG A 66 1.14 -10.03 7.78
CA ARG A 66 1.17 -11.44 8.17
C ARG A 66 2.60 -11.94 8.39
N ALA A 67 3.52 -11.60 7.49
CA ALA A 67 4.93 -12.00 7.62
C ALA A 67 5.60 -11.39 8.86
N ALA A 68 5.19 -10.17 9.24
CA ALA A 68 5.63 -9.48 10.44
C ALA A 68 4.95 -9.99 11.73
N GLY A 69 4.02 -10.95 11.64
CA GLY A 69 3.25 -11.44 12.79
C GLY A 69 2.30 -10.39 13.38
N LEU A 70 1.99 -9.33 12.62
CA LEU A 70 1.05 -8.31 13.03
C LEU A 70 -0.37 -8.83 12.86
N ARG A 71 -1.20 -8.53 13.85
CA ARG A 71 -2.63 -8.80 13.80
C ARG A 71 -3.35 -7.80 12.91
#